data_AF-A0A936W9T4-F1
#
_entry.id   AF-A0A936W9T4-F1
#
_cell.length_a   1.000
_cell.length_b   1.000
_cell.length_c   1.000
_cell.angle_alpha   90.00
_cell.angle_beta   90.00
_cell.angle_gamma   90.00
#
_symmetry.space_group_name_H-M   'P 1'
#
loop_
_entity.id
_entity.type
_entity.pdbx_description
1 polymer ?
#
loop_
_entity_poly.entity_id
_entity_poly.type
_entity_poly.pdbx_seq_one_letter_code
_entity_poly.pdbx_strand_id
1 'polypeptide(L)'
;MKTDKSTSKNPLLQFPDAADLAMFAHLNIEVKRRAPRLHYCSEIKTIIRNRLHPSEARRKLGATSSFDETTIAIVDDFLLGPEVKLSWENLSLAVAEVYGPLEDMVPKVEAPKPKPSLPLESSPEVQEFLEKRAIIFTAFQRYADGPFHDAQERVLIEHMLMLRQHFLKNFRKEEFYHSLEAIASETGVRLHSIRRFIDKVQKLGLFEVRRGGIPARNWYRLNETTLAALLRNIYKTRPAR
;
A
#
# COMPACT_ATOMS: atom_id res chain seq x y z
N MET A 1 32.01 -30.95 3.22
CA MET A 1 31.01 -30.11 3.93
C MET A 1 31.08 -28.73 3.31
N LYS A 2 30.05 -28.31 2.56
CA LYS A 2 29.98 -26.95 2.01
C LYS A 2 29.57 -26.03 3.14
N THR A 3 30.43 -25.08 3.48
CA THR A 3 30.14 -24.01 4.43
C THR A 3 29.20 -23.01 3.76
N ASP A 4 27.93 -23.04 4.16
CA ASP A 4 26.98 -22.00 3.80
C ASP A 4 27.47 -20.66 4.36
N LYS A 5 27.91 -19.78 3.46
CA LYS A 5 28.13 -18.37 3.76
C LYS A 5 26.77 -17.73 4.02
N SER A 6 26.29 -17.87 5.25
CA SER A 6 25.27 -17.02 5.84
C SER A 6 25.77 -15.57 5.80
N THR A 7 25.46 -14.89 4.71
CA THR A 7 25.58 -13.45 4.60
C THR A 7 24.52 -12.87 5.52
N SER A 8 24.92 -12.37 6.69
CA SER A 8 24.03 -11.66 7.60
C SER A 8 23.47 -10.45 6.86
N LYS A 9 22.24 -10.57 6.36
CA LYS A 9 21.56 -9.48 5.66
C LYS A 9 21.31 -8.38 6.68
N ASN A 10 21.89 -7.20 6.47
CA ASN A 10 21.72 -6.02 7.30
C ASN A 10 20.24 -5.87 7.75
N PRO A 11 19.92 -5.88 9.06
CA PRO A 11 18.55 -5.86 9.56
C PRO A 11 17.72 -4.68 9.02
N LEU A 12 18.36 -3.54 8.76
CA LEU A 12 17.67 -2.35 8.24
C LEU A 12 17.14 -2.53 6.81
N LEU A 13 17.74 -3.43 6.03
CA LEU A 13 17.34 -3.72 4.65
C LEU A 13 16.30 -4.84 4.58
N GLN A 14 15.95 -5.45 5.71
CA GLN A 14 14.92 -6.47 5.79
C GLN A 14 13.52 -5.82 5.77
N PHE A 15 12.54 -6.59 5.29
CA PHE A 15 11.15 -6.17 5.38
C PHE A 15 10.63 -6.31 6.82
N PRO A 16 9.67 -5.46 7.22
CA PRO A 16 9.03 -5.57 8.52
C PRO A 16 8.44 -6.97 8.74
N ASP A 17 8.74 -7.56 9.90
CA ASP A 17 8.11 -8.79 10.36
C ASP A 17 6.86 -8.51 11.22
N ALA A 18 6.25 -9.54 11.79
CA ALA A 18 5.02 -9.39 12.57
C ALA A 18 5.20 -8.49 13.81
N ALA A 19 6.37 -8.52 14.46
CA ALA A 19 6.66 -7.69 15.61
C ALA A 19 6.83 -6.22 15.20
N ASP A 20 7.51 -5.97 14.07
CA ASP A 20 7.64 -4.63 13.52
C ASP A 20 6.28 -4.03 13.13
N LEU A 21 5.40 -4.83 12.53
CA LEU A 21 4.05 -4.38 12.15
C LEU A 21 3.19 -4.04 13.38
N ALA A 22 3.32 -4.81 14.46
CA ALA A 22 2.65 -4.52 15.72
C ALA A 22 3.16 -3.20 16.32
N MET A 23 4.48 -3.00 16.32
CA MET A 23 5.10 -1.74 16.73
C MET A 23 4.61 -0.56 15.88
N PHE A 24 4.54 -0.70 14.56
CA PHE A 24 4.07 0.37 13.68
C PHE A 24 2.60 0.72 13.94
N ALA A 25 1.75 -0.29 14.14
CA ALA A 25 0.36 -0.07 14.50
C ALA A 25 0.23 0.66 15.85
N HIS A 26 1.02 0.27 16.85
CA HIS A 26 1.02 0.92 18.17
C HIS A 26 1.49 2.38 18.09
N LEU A 27 2.52 2.65 17.28
CA LEU A 27 3.05 4.00 17.04
C LEU A 27 2.22 4.81 16.04
N ASN A 28 1.14 4.24 15.49
CA ASN A 28 0.29 4.83 14.46
C ASN A 28 1.07 5.26 13.19
N ILE A 29 2.05 4.44 12.79
CA ILE A 29 2.88 4.61 11.59
C ILE A 29 2.23 3.88 10.42
N GLU A 30 2.05 4.57 9.29
CA GLU A 30 1.47 3.98 8.08
C GLU A 30 2.44 3.00 7.42
N VAL A 31 2.05 1.72 7.34
CA VAL A 31 2.86 0.68 6.71
C VAL A 31 2.80 0.82 5.19
N LYS A 32 3.93 1.16 4.58
CA LYS A 32 4.09 1.22 3.12
C LYS A 32 4.46 -0.13 2.54
N ARG A 33 3.77 -0.48 1.45
CA ARG A 33 3.96 -1.74 0.74
C ARG A 33 5.41 -1.86 0.25
N ARG A 34 6.08 -2.97 0.61
CA ARG A 34 7.47 -3.28 0.23
C ARG A 34 8.50 -2.22 0.67
N ALA A 35 8.24 -1.46 1.74
CA ALA A 35 9.26 -0.62 2.34
C ALA A 35 10.08 -1.42 3.37
N PRO A 36 11.42 -1.38 3.33
CA PRO A 36 12.26 -2.02 4.33
C PRO A 36 12.26 -1.24 5.65
N ARG A 37 12.73 -1.86 6.74
CA ARG A 37 12.83 -1.28 8.09
C ARG A 37 13.52 0.10 8.12
N LEU A 38 14.54 0.30 7.30
CA LEU A 38 15.24 1.58 7.14
C LEU A 38 14.31 2.76 6.86
N HIS A 39 13.21 2.52 6.13
CA HIS A 39 12.24 3.55 5.77
C HIS A 39 11.57 4.18 7.00
N TYR A 40 11.34 3.39 8.04
CA TYR A 40 10.56 3.78 9.21
C TYR A 40 11.44 4.35 10.34
N CYS A 41 12.76 4.16 10.26
CA CYS A 41 13.68 4.52 11.34
C CYS A 41 13.61 6.00 11.73
N SER A 42 13.53 6.92 10.76
CA SER A 42 13.48 8.36 11.02
C SER A 42 12.16 8.79 11.69
N GLU A 43 11.06 8.16 11.30
CA GLU A 43 9.73 8.44 11.83
C GLU A 43 9.60 7.92 13.27
N ILE A 44 10.01 6.66 13.52
CA ILE A 44 10.07 6.08 14.87
C ILE A 44 10.94 6.94 15.79
N LYS A 45 12.15 7.32 15.33
CA LYS A 45 13.06 8.19 16.09
C LYS A 45 12.42 9.53 16.43
N THR A 46 11.64 10.10 15.51
CA THR A 46 10.96 11.38 15.72
C THR A 46 9.83 11.25 16.75
N ILE A 47 9.06 10.16 16.67
CA ILE A 47 7.98 9.86 17.63
C ILE A 47 8.54 9.71 19.04
N ILE A 48 9.60 8.90 19.20
CA ILE A 48 10.27 8.69 20.48
C ILE A 48 10.82 10.01 21.03
N ARG A 49 11.55 10.79 20.22
CA ARG A 49 12.11 12.08 20.63
C ARG A 49 11.03 13.06 21.07
N ASN A 50 9.91 13.15 20.34
CA ASN A 50 8.80 14.03 20.70
C ASN A 50 8.08 13.62 21.98
N ARG A 51 8.18 12.34 22.36
CA ARG A 51 7.64 11.81 23.61
C ARG A 51 8.54 12.11 24.80
N LEU A 52 9.85 11.92 24.64
CA LEU A 52 10.85 12.17 25.69
C LEU A 52 11.12 13.65 25.91
N HIS A 53 11.22 14.41 24.82
CA HIS A 53 11.44 15.84 24.84
C HIS A 53 10.25 16.53 24.17
N PRO A 54 9.26 16.98 24.96
CA PRO A 54 8.21 17.83 24.45
C PRO A 54 8.85 19.02 23.73
N SER A 55 8.37 19.32 22.53
CA SER A 55 8.82 20.48 21.77
C SER A 55 8.66 21.76 22.59
N GLU A 56 9.48 22.77 22.31
CA GLU A 56 9.42 24.06 23.03
C GLU A 56 8.01 24.68 23.02
N ALA A 57 7.27 24.52 21.91
CA ALA A 57 5.87 24.95 21.82
C ALA A 57 4.94 24.22 22.81
N ARG A 58 5.18 22.93 23.08
CA ARG A 58 4.43 22.14 24.07
C ARG A 58 4.89 22.43 25.51
N ARG A 59 6.19 22.68 25.73
CA ARG A 59 6.71 23.12 27.03
C ARG A 59 6.11 24.46 27.45
N LYS A 60 5.94 25.40 26.51
CA LYS A 60 5.23 26.67 26.74
C LYS A 60 3.75 26.48 27.12
N LEU A 61 3.16 25.34 26.76
CA LEU A 61 1.81 24.93 27.16
C LEU A 61 1.80 24.06 28.44
N GLY A 62 2.94 23.96 29.15
CA GLY A 62 3.06 23.20 30.40
C GLY A 62 3.25 21.69 30.22
N ALA A 63 3.50 21.20 29.00
CA ALA A 63 3.78 19.78 28.80
C ALA A 63 5.19 19.43 29.29
N THR A 64 5.25 18.67 30.39
CA THR A 64 6.46 18.02 30.88
C THR A 64 6.53 16.57 30.38
N SER A 65 7.73 16.01 30.27
CA SER A 65 7.88 14.57 30.03
C SER A 65 7.26 13.81 31.20
N SER A 66 6.58 12.71 30.92
CA SER A 66 6.07 11.78 31.94
C SER A 66 7.13 10.76 32.39
N PHE A 67 8.32 10.78 31.79
CA PHE A 67 9.42 9.85 32.05
C PHE A 67 10.44 10.47 33.01
N ASP A 68 11.03 9.64 33.86
CA ASP A 68 12.11 10.04 34.75
C ASP A 68 13.43 10.27 33.99
N GLU A 69 14.35 11.03 34.59
CA GLU A 69 15.63 11.40 33.96
C GLU A 69 16.48 10.18 33.57
N THR A 70 16.37 9.09 34.32
CA THR A 70 17.07 7.82 34.04
C THR A 70 16.59 7.19 32.74
N THR A 71 15.28 7.08 32.56
CA THR A 71 14.68 6.54 31.32
C THR A 71 15.02 7.40 30.11
N ILE A 72 15.00 8.73 30.26
CA ILE A 72 15.38 9.66 29.20
C ILE A 72 16.84 9.46 28.80
N ALA A 73 17.76 9.36 29.77
CA ALA A 73 19.18 9.14 29.50
C ALA A 73 19.45 7.79 28.81
N ILE A 74 18.78 6.72 29.24
CA ILE A 74 18.90 5.38 28.63
C ILE A 74 18.48 5.41 27.16
N VAL A 75 17.35 6.06 26.84
CA VAL A 75 16.85 6.11 25.47
C VAL A 75 17.69 7.06 24.60
N ASP A 76 18.20 8.14 25.16
CA ASP A 76 19.16 9.02 24.48
C ASP A 76 20.47 8.28 24.16
N ASP A 77 20.95 7.41 25.04
CA ASP A 77 22.11 6.56 24.77
C ASP A 77 21.82 5.53 23.66
N PHE A 78 20.58 5.08 23.48
CA PHE A 78 20.22 4.18 22.37
C PHE A 78 20.01 4.90 21.03
N LEU A 79 19.61 6.17 21.02
CA LEU A 79 19.19 6.88 19.80
C LEU A 79 20.04 8.07 19.40
N LEU A 80 20.66 8.75 20.36
CA LEU A 80 21.27 10.09 20.22
C LEU A 80 22.72 10.16 20.71
N GLY A 81 23.28 9.10 21.30
CA GLY A 81 24.69 9.07 21.70
C GLY A 81 25.65 9.35 20.52
N PRO A 82 26.78 10.06 20.77
CA PRO A 82 27.67 10.57 19.71
C PRO A 82 28.32 9.48 18.85
N GLU A 83 28.41 8.24 19.34
CA GLU A 83 28.98 7.09 18.61
C GLU A 83 27.95 6.07 18.13
N VAL A 84 26.66 6.33 18.36
CA VAL A 84 25.61 5.33 18.16
C VAL A 84 25.23 5.24 16.69
N LYS A 85 25.66 4.18 16.03
CA LYS A 85 25.18 3.84 14.69
C LYS A 85 23.72 3.42 14.77
N LEU A 86 22.88 4.07 13.98
CA LEU A 86 21.47 3.73 13.86
C LEU A 86 21.32 2.26 13.46
N SER A 87 20.83 1.44 14.38
CA SER A 87 20.52 0.03 14.17
C SER A 87 19.04 -0.22 14.48
N TRP A 88 18.46 -1.28 13.89
CA TRP A 88 17.09 -1.66 14.20
C TRP A 88 16.95 -2.10 15.66
N GLU A 89 17.95 -2.81 16.17
CA GLU A 89 18.01 -3.30 17.55
C GLU A 89 17.94 -2.14 18.56
N ASN A 90 18.71 -1.07 18.35
CA ASN A 90 18.68 0.08 19.26
C ASN A 90 17.34 0.83 19.19
N LEU A 91 16.73 0.91 18.01
CA LEU A 91 15.39 1.49 17.85
C LEU A 91 14.33 0.65 18.57
N SER A 92 14.38 -0.68 18.44
CA SER A 92 13.47 -1.61 19.12
C SER A 92 13.59 -1.52 20.63
N LEU A 93 14.83 -1.43 21.17
CA LEU A 93 15.08 -1.24 22.59
C LEU A 93 14.54 0.10 23.09
N ALA A 94 14.78 1.19 22.35
CA ALA A 94 14.24 2.51 22.67
C ALA A 94 12.71 2.55 22.67
N VAL A 95 12.06 1.85 21.74
CA VAL A 95 10.59 1.72 21.75
C VAL A 95 10.14 0.92 22.97
N ALA A 96 10.84 -0.17 23.29
CA ALA A 96 10.49 -1.02 24.42
C ALA A 96 10.55 -0.26 25.76
N GLU A 97 11.54 0.61 25.92
CA GLU A 97 11.69 1.42 27.13
C GLU A 97 10.59 2.48 27.27
N VAL A 98 10.17 3.09 26.15
CA VAL A 98 9.19 4.21 26.17
C VAL A 98 7.74 3.72 26.21
N TYR A 99 7.46 2.55 25.65
CA TYR A 99 6.09 2.05 25.45
C TYR A 99 5.83 0.68 26.10
N GLY A 100 6.84 0.05 26.72
CA GLY A 100 6.75 -1.30 27.30
C GLY A 100 7.29 -2.39 26.36
N PRO A 101 7.37 -3.66 26.79
CA PRO A 101 7.91 -4.74 25.95
C PRO A 101 7.20 -4.85 24.60
N LEU A 102 7.95 -5.02 23.51
CA LEU A 102 7.38 -5.21 22.17
C LEU A 102 6.41 -6.41 22.11
N GLU A 103 6.65 -7.42 22.95
CA GLU A 103 5.82 -8.62 23.12
C GLU A 103 4.41 -8.30 23.66
N ASP A 104 4.27 -7.24 24.45
CA ASP A 104 2.99 -6.76 24.97
C ASP A 104 2.26 -5.84 23.98
N MET A 105 2.97 -5.31 22.97
CA MET A 105 2.38 -4.54 21.86
C MET A 105 1.82 -5.43 20.75
N VAL A 106 2.28 -6.69 20.68
CA VAL A 106 1.60 -7.71 19.89
C VAL A 106 0.30 -8.03 20.63
N PRO A 107 -0.88 -7.79 20.04
CA PRO A 107 -2.11 -8.22 20.67
C PRO A 107 -1.98 -9.71 20.98
N LYS A 108 -2.13 -10.11 22.24
CA LYS A 108 -2.17 -11.52 22.65
C LYS A 108 -3.31 -12.18 21.91
N VAL A 109 -3.01 -12.70 20.72
CA VAL A 109 -3.89 -13.60 19.99
C VAL A 109 -3.87 -14.87 20.82
N GLU A 110 -4.84 -15.03 21.72
CA GLU A 110 -5.22 -16.35 22.20
C GLU A 110 -5.27 -17.26 20.97
N ALA A 111 -4.46 -18.32 20.99
CA ALA A 111 -4.34 -19.23 19.88
C ALA A 111 -5.75 -19.58 19.39
N PRO A 112 -6.09 -19.30 18.11
CA PRO A 112 -7.42 -19.61 17.63
C PRO A 112 -7.58 -21.13 17.76
N LYS A 113 -8.56 -21.56 18.57
CA LYS A 113 -9.08 -22.94 18.49
C LYS A 113 -9.24 -23.27 17.01
N PRO A 114 -8.77 -24.43 16.53
CA PRO A 114 -8.76 -24.71 15.10
C PRO A 114 -10.18 -24.61 14.57
N LYS A 115 -10.48 -23.49 13.93
CA LYS A 115 -11.73 -23.31 13.19
C LYS A 115 -11.52 -24.01 11.84
N PRO A 116 -12.48 -24.86 11.43
CA PRO A 116 -12.36 -25.56 10.17
C PRO A 116 -12.21 -24.55 9.05
N SER A 117 -11.23 -24.79 8.19
CA SER A 117 -10.96 -24.02 6.98
C SER A 117 -12.25 -23.87 6.16
N LEU A 118 -12.79 -22.64 6.13
CA LEU A 118 -13.80 -22.23 5.17
C LEU A 118 -13.16 -21.21 4.20
N PRO A 119 -13.46 -21.28 2.90
CA PRO A 119 -12.73 -20.56 1.85
C PRO A 119 -12.91 -19.05 1.99
N LEU A 120 -11.86 -18.30 1.63
CA LEU A 120 -11.74 -16.83 1.65
C LEU A 120 -12.73 -16.08 0.72
N GLU A 121 -13.80 -16.73 0.25
CA GLU A 121 -14.66 -16.27 -0.85
C GLU A 121 -15.98 -15.65 -0.39
N SER A 122 -16.37 -15.73 0.89
CA SER A 122 -17.75 -15.45 1.33
C SER A 122 -17.99 -14.12 2.07
N SER A 123 -17.14 -13.11 1.89
CA SER A 123 -17.51 -11.74 2.28
C SER A 123 -18.40 -11.15 1.17
N PRO A 124 -19.61 -10.64 1.44
CA PRO A 124 -20.50 -10.09 0.40
C PRO A 124 -19.85 -8.94 -0.38
N GLU A 125 -18.92 -8.20 0.23
CA GLU A 125 -18.16 -7.15 -0.45
C GLU A 125 -17.07 -7.71 -1.38
N VAL A 126 -16.43 -8.80 -0.97
CA VAL A 126 -15.45 -9.53 -1.79
C VAL A 126 -16.17 -10.28 -2.90
N GLN A 127 -17.35 -10.82 -2.66
CA GLN A 127 -18.20 -11.49 -3.64
C GLN A 127 -18.70 -10.47 -4.68
N GLU A 128 -19.22 -9.31 -4.26
CA GLU A 128 -19.62 -8.21 -5.14
C GLU A 128 -18.42 -7.70 -5.98
N PHE A 129 -17.23 -7.63 -5.37
CA PHE A 129 -15.99 -7.27 -6.05
C PHE A 129 -15.54 -8.32 -7.08
N LEU A 130 -15.59 -9.61 -6.73
CA LEU A 130 -15.25 -10.72 -7.61
C LEU A 130 -16.25 -10.90 -8.75
N GLU A 131 -17.55 -10.70 -8.50
CA GLU A 131 -18.60 -10.73 -9.52
C GLU A 131 -18.46 -9.57 -10.52
N LYS A 132 -18.17 -8.37 -10.03
CA LYS A 132 -17.90 -7.20 -10.90
C LYS A 132 -16.63 -7.37 -11.72
N ARG A 133 -15.56 -7.92 -11.13
CA ARG A 133 -14.36 -8.34 -11.86
C ARG A 133 -14.70 -9.36 -12.93
N ALA A 134 -15.44 -10.41 -12.58
CA ALA A 134 -15.79 -11.48 -13.50
C ALA A 134 -16.59 -10.98 -14.71
N ILE A 135 -17.53 -10.04 -14.54
CA ILE A 135 -18.31 -9.48 -15.66
C ILE A 135 -17.44 -8.67 -16.62
N ILE A 136 -16.60 -7.78 -16.09
CA ILE A 136 -15.69 -6.94 -16.89
C ILE A 136 -14.63 -7.81 -17.57
N PHE A 137 -14.04 -8.74 -16.82
CA PHE A 137 -13.07 -9.71 -17.30
C PHE A 137 -13.64 -10.59 -18.39
N THR A 138 -14.87 -11.11 -18.22
CA THR A 138 -15.55 -11.91 -19.25
C THR A 138 -15.82 -11.09 -20.51
N ALA A 139 -16.20 -9.82 -20.38
CA ALA A 139 -16.43 -8.93 -21.52
C ALA A 139 -15.16 -8.63 -22.33
N PHE A 140 -14.00 -8.47 -21.67
CA PHE A 140 -12.72 -8.21 -22.35
C PHE A 140 -11.94 -9.48 -22.73
N GLN A 141 -12.15 -10.61 -22.05
CA GLN A 141 -11.50 -11.88 -22.39
C GLN A 141 -12.13 -12.57 -23.59
N ARG A 142 -13.46 -12.49 -23.74
CA ARG A 142 -14.19 -13.23 -24.78
C ARG A 142 -13.94 -12.76 -26.21
N TYR A 143 -13.32 -11.59 -26.42
CA TYR A 143 -13.13 -11.03 -27.75
C TYR A 143 -11.66 -10.88 -28.08
N ALA A 144 -11.13 -11.87 -28.82
CA ALA A 144 -9.81 -11.83 -29.43
C ALA A 144 -9.62 -10.62 -30.37
N ASP A 145 -10.72 -10.04 -30.87
CA ASP A 145 -10.77 -8.90 -31.80
C ASP A 145 -10.99 -7.54 -31.11
N GLY A 146 -11.05 -7.49 -29.78
CA GLY A 146 -11.09 -6.22 -29.04
C GLY A 146 -9.76 -5.47 -29.14
N PRO A 147 -9.70 -4.15 -28.92
CA PRO A 147 -8.48 -3.36 -29.07
C PRO A 147 -7.35 -3.75 -28.09
N PHE A 148 -7.62 -4.63 -27.12
CA PHE A 148 -6.68 -5.09 -26.09
C PHE A 148 -6.32 -6.56 -26.27
N HIS A 149 -5.34 -6.83 -27.13
CA HIS A 149 -4.98 -8.21 -27.49
C HIS A 149 -4.04 -8.85 -26.46
N ASP A 150 -3.21 -8.05 -25.77
CA ASP A 150 -2.26 -8.53 -24.77
C ASP A 150 -2.90 -8.77 -23.40
N ALA A 151 -2.46 -9.80 -22.69
CA ALA A 151 -2.94 -10.15 -21.36
C ALA A 151 -2.66 -9.02 -20.35
N GLN A 152 -1.53 -8.32 -20.48
CA GLN A 152 -1.23 -7.18 -19.60
C GLN A 152 -2.22 -6.03 -19.83
N GLU A 153 -2.55 -5.73 -21.09
CA GLU A 153 -3.52 -4.69 -21.42
C GLU A 153 -4.91 -5.00 -20.85
N ARG A 154 -5.33 -6.26 -20.86
CA ARG A 154 -6.60 -6.71 -20.26
C ARG A 154 -6.63 -6.52 -18.74
N VAL A 155 -5.54 -6.88 -18.06
CA VAL A 155 -5.41 -6.65 -16.61
C VAL A 155 -5.44 -5.16 -16.29
N LEU A 156 -4.76 -4.33 -17.09
CA LEU A 156 -4.70 -2.89 -16.89
C LEU A 156 -6.05 -2.21 -17.11
N ILE A 157 -6.80 -2.56 -18.17
CA ILE A 157 -8.12 -1.96 -18.41
C ILE A 157 -9.11 -2.35 -17.34
N GLU A 158 -9.11 -3.62 -16.91
CA GLU A 158 -9.94 -4.09 -15.80
C GLU A 158 -9.64 -3.32 -14.52
N HIS A 159 -8.35 -3.19 -14.19
CA HIS A 159 -7.91 -2.47 -13.00
C HIS A 159 -8.36 -1.01 -13.01
N MET A 160 -8.23 -0.31 -14.15
CA MET A 160 -8.69 1.08 -14.27
C MET A 160 -10.22 1.22 -14.14
N LEU A 161 -11.00 0.29 -14.70
CA LEU A 161 -12.47 0.30 -14.56
C LEU A 161 -12.91 0.05 -13.12
N MET A 162 -12.20 -0.82 -12.40
CA MET A 162 -12.45 -1.04 -10.97
C MET A 162 -12.16 0.20 -10.13
N LEU A 163 -11.00 0.84 -10.35
CA LEU A 163 -10.65 2.09 -9.67
C LEU A 163 -11.72 3.16 -9.91
N ARG A 164 -12.20 3.29 -11.16
CA ARG A 164 -13.33 4.17 -11.50
C ARG A 164 -14.57 3.82 -10.68
N GLN A 165 -14.94 2.54 -10.60
CA GLN A 165 -16.15 2.13 -9.89
C GLN A 165 -16.04 2.36 -8.37
N HIS A 166 -14.87 2.10 -7.79
CA HIS A 166 -14.58 2.39 -6.39
C HIS A 166 -14.74 3.89 -6.09
N PHE A 167 -14.17 4.75 -6.93
CA PHE A 167 -14.26 6.20 -6.74
C PHE A 167 -15.68 6.73 -6.88
N LEU A 168 -16.44 6.18 -7.82
CA LEU A 168 -17.84 6.52 -7.99
C LEU A 168 -18.70 6.09 -6.78
N LYS A 169 -18.53 4.85 -6.29
CA LYS A 169 -19.32 4.29 -5.17
C LYS A 169 -19.01 5.03 -3.86
N ASN A 170 -17.74 5.24 -3.56
CA ASN A 170 -17.31 5.71 -2.23
C ASN A 170 -17.21 7.22 -2.13
N PHE A 171 -16.89 7.91 -3.23
CA PHE A 171 -16.66 9.36 -3.22
C PHE A 171 -17.60 10.14 -4.14
N ARG A 172 -18.48 9.45 -4.89
CA ARG A 172 -19.38 10.05 -5.90
C ARG A 172 -18.65 10.94 -6.91
N LYS A 173 -17.40 10.57 -7.25
CA LYS A 173 -16.57 11.27 -8.23
C LYS A 173 -16.49 10.48 -9.54
N GLU A 174 -16.63 11.18 -10.66
CA GLU A 174 -16.46 10.60 -12.00
C GLU A 174 -14.99 10.40 -12.37
N GLU A 175 -14.10 11.18 -11.76
CA GLU A 175 -12.66 11.11 -11.95
C GLU A 175 -12.01 10.36 -10.80
N PHE A 176 -10.99 9.57 -11.11
CA PHE A 176 -10.15 8.90 -10.11
C PHE A 176 -8.69 9.27 -10.31
N TYR A 177 -7.92 9.25 -9.22
CA TYR A 177 -6.48 9.46 -9.29
C TYR A 177 -5.75 8.16 -8.94
N HIS A 178 -4.67 7.89 -9.66
CA HIS A 178 -3.80 6.78 -9.32
C HIS A 178 -2.40 6.97 -9.94
N SER A 179 -1.33 6.73 -9.18
CA SER A 179 0.03 6.87 -9.71
C SER A 179 0.40 5.67 -10.57
N LEU A 180 1.32 5.86 -11.53
CA LEU A 180 1.79 4.76 -12.37
C LEU A 180 2.54 3.71 -11.54
N GLU A 181 3.23 4.15 -10.48
CA GLU A 181 3.92 3.31 -9.52
C GLU A 181 2.95 2.44 -8.71
N ALA A 182 1.79 2.99 -8.33
CA ALA A 182 0.74 2.23 -7.65
C ALA A 182 0.12 1.19 -8.59
N ILE A 183 -0.22 1.57 -9.83
CA ILE A 183 -0.68 0.62 -10.86
C ILE A 183 0.33 -0.52 -11.02
N ALA A 184 1.62 -0.20 -11.12
CA ALA A 184 2.68 -1.20 -11.27
C ALA A 184 2.77 -2.15 -10.06
N SER A 185 2.66 -1.61 -8.85
CA SER A 185 2.70 -2.42 -7.63
C SER A 185 1.45 -3.30 -7.47
N GLU A 186 0.29 -2.84 -7.90
CA GLU A 186 -1.00 -3.53 -7.72
C GLU A 186 -1.22 -4.59 -8.79
N THR A 187 -0.84 -4.31 -10.03
CA THR A 187 -1.04 -5.22 -11.17
C THR A 187 0.16 -6.12 -11.45
N GLY A 188 1.34 -5.77 -10.93
CA GLY A 188 2.61 -6.46 -11.27
C GLY A 188 3.13 -6.15 -12.67
N VAL A 189 2.45 -5.29 -13.44
CA VAL A 189 2.84 -4.90 -14.79
C VAL A 189 3.98 -3.87 -14.73
N ARG A 190 4.95 -3.97 -15.65
CA ARG A 190 6.09 -3.05 -15.72
C ARG A 190 5.64 -1.63 -16.07
N LEU A 191 6.30 -0.64 -15.47
CA LEU A 191 6.04 0.80 -15.70
C LEU A 191 6.02 1.19 -17.19
N HIS A 192 6.93 0.67 -18.01
CA HIS A 192 6.94 0.99 -19.45
C HIS A 192 5.68 0.45 -20.16
N SER A 193 5.19 -0.73 -19.79
CA SER A 193 4.00 -1.33 -20.39
C SER A 193 2.76 -0.52 -20.00
N ILE A 194 2.70 -0.08 -18.75
CA ILE A 194 1.64 0.81 -18.25
C ILE A 194 1.63 2.12 -19.03
N ARG A 195 2.79 2.76 -19.24
CA ARG A 195 2.87 4.00 -20.04
C ARG A 195 2.34 3.80 -21.47
N ARG A 196 2.78 2.74 -22.16
CA ARG A 196 2.28 2.41 -23.50
C ARG A 196 0.77 2.15 -23.52
N PHE A 197 0.25 1.47 -22.48
CA PHE A 197 -1.16 1.22 -22.34
C PHE A 197 -1.96 2.52 -22.12
N ILE A 198 -1.48 3.41 -21.25
CA ILE A 198 -2.09 4.74 -21.03
C ILE A 198 -2.16 5.53 -22.34
N ASP A 199 -1.04 5.60 -23.08
CA ASP A 199 -1.02 6.26 -24.39
C ASP A 199 -2.05 5.66 -25.36
N LYS A 200 -2.19 4.34 -25.36
CA LYS A 200 -3.15 3.61 -26.20
C LYS A 200 -4.60 3.94 -25.82
N VAL A 201 -4.96 3.88 -24.54
CA VAL A 201 -6.34 4.19 -24.12
C VAL A 201 -6.71 5.66 -24.29
N GLN A 202 -5.73 6.57 -24.22
CA GLN A 202 -5.92 7.97 -24.58
C GLN A 202 -6.16 8.15 -26.08
N LYS A 203 -5.38 7.48 -26.94
CA LYS A 203 -5.59 7.50 -28.40
C LYS A 203 -6.94 6.91 -28.82
N LEU A 204 -7.42 5.91 -28.09
CA LEU A 204 -8.75 5.34 -28.27
C LEU A 204 -9.88 6.27 -27.78
N GLY A 205 -9.56 7.37 -27.10
CA GLY A 205 -10.54 8.27 -26.50
C GLY A 205 -11.32 7.62 -25.35
N LEU A 206 -10.77 6.55 -24.75
CA LEU A 206 -11.42 5.80 -23.68
C LEU A 206 -11.20 6.45 -22.31
N PHE A 207 -10.00 6.97 -22.07
CA PHE A 207 -9.70 7.77 -20.89
C PHE A 207 -9.15 9.13 -21.28
N GLU A 208 -9.66 10.16 -20.63
CA GLU A 208 -8.99 11.45 -20.54
C GLU A 208 -8.03 11.41 -19.36
N VAL A 209 -6.77 11.78 -19.57
CA VAL A 209 -5.74 11.80 -18.52
C VAL A 209 -5.27 13.23 -18.34
N ARG A 210 -5.44 13.75 -17.12
CA ARG A 210 -4.98 15.07 -16.73
C ARG A 210 -3.93 14.93 -15.64
N ARG A 211 -2.87 15.73 -15.72
CA ARG A 211 -1.85 15.79 -14.68
C ARG A 211 -2.11 17.02 -13.83
N GLY A 212 -2.34 16.83 -12.53
CA GLY A 212 -2.72 17.94 -11.65
C GLY A 212 -2.51 17.64 -10.17
N GLY A 213 -2.46 18.71 -9.37
CA GLY A 213 -2.26 18.67 -7.91
C GLY A 213 -0.80 18.73 -7.48
N ILE A 214 -0.60 18.87 -6.16
CA ILE A 214 0.71 18.82 -5.48
C ILE A 214 0.61 17.74 -4.38
N PRO A 215 1.35 16.62 -4.46
CA PRO A 215 2.24 16.23 -5.57
C PRO A 215 1.46 15.94 -6.87
N ALA A 216 2.14 16.05 -8.01
CA ALA A 216 1.53 15.84 -9.33
C ALA A 216 0.99 14.40 -9.47
N ARG A 217 -0.33 14.27 -9.61
CA ARG A 217 -1.02 12.99 -9.79
C ARG A 217 -1.65 12.91 -11.18
N ASN A 218 -1.75 11.70 -11.70
CA ASN A 218 -2.53 11.42 -12.90
C ASN A 218 -3.99 11.21 -12.48
N TRP A 219 -4.85 12.06 -13.02
CA TRP A 219 -6.30 11.98 -12.91
C TRP A 219 -6.84 11.37 -14.19
N TYR A 220 -7.72 10.38 -14.05
CA TYR A 220 -8.31 9.64 -15.15
C TYR A 220 -9.81 9.85 -15.13
N ARG A 221 -10.37 10.18 -16.30
CA ARG A 221 -11.81 10.24 -16.51
C ARG A 221 -12.19 9.26 -17.60
N LEU A 222 -13.13 8.37 -17.31
CA LEU A 222 -13.64 7.39 -18.27
C LEU A 222 -14.63 8.08 -19.22
N ASN A 223 -14.44 7.91 -20.52
CA ASN A 223 -15.45 8.28 -21.51
C ASN A 223 -16.44 7.13 -21.69
N GLU A 224 -17.60 7.24 -21.03
CA GLU A 224 -18.64 6.22 -21.08
C GLU A 224 -19.22 6.01 -22.47
N THR A 225 -19.31 7.07 -23.28
CA THR A 225 -19.80 6.97 -24.66
C THR A 225 -18.86 6.11 -25.50
N THR A 226 -17.55 6.35 -25.40
CA THR A 226 -16.53 5.54 -26.08
C THR A 226 -16.53 4.10 -25.55
N LEU A 227 -16.61 3.89 -24.23
CA LEU A 227 -16.69 2.55 -23.65
C LEU A 227 -17.93 1.81 -24.16
N ALA A 228 -19.10 2.45 -24.16
CA ALA A 228 -20.34 1.88 -24.66
C ALA A 228 -20.30 1.60 -26.16
N ALA A 229 -19.59 2.41 -26.95
CA ALA A 229 -19.37 2.16 -28.37
C ALA A 229 -18.45 0.95 -28.59
N LEU A 230 -17.36 0.84 -27.84
CA LEU A 230 -16.46 -0.31 -27.86
C LEU A 230 -17.21 -1.60 -27.47
N LEU A 231 -17.98 -1.56 -26.39
CA LEU A 231 -18.83 -2.68 -25.95
C LEU A 231 -19.92 -3.00 -26.99
N ARG A 232 -20.56 -2.01 -27.61
CA ARG A 232 -21.57 -2.27 -28.66
C ARG A 232 -20.98 -2.93 -29.91
N ASN A 233 -19.79 -2.52 -30.33
CA ASN A 233 -19.08 -3.17 -31.42
C ASN A 233 -18.71 -4.62 -31.06
N ILE A 234 -18.40 -4.86 -29.78
CA ILE A 234 -18.19 -6.20 -29.23
C ILE A 234 -19.47 -7.06 -29.28
N TYR A 235 -20.67 -6.50 -29.04
CA TYR A 235 -21.93 -7.26 -29.08
C TYR A 235 -22.55 -7.44 -30.49
N LYS A 236 -22.15 -6.62 -31.48
CA LYS A 236 -22.66 -6.70 -32.86
C LYS A 236 -22.02 -7.80 -33.73
N THR A 237 -20.86 -8.33 -33.36
CA THR A 237 -20.16 -9.42 -34.08
C THR A 237 -20.75 -10.82 -33.85
N ARG A 238 -21.97 -10.92 -33.31
CA ARG A 238 -22.71 -12.18 -33.22
C ARG A 238 -23.52 -12.38 -34.52
N PRO A 239 -23.14 -13.29 -35.45
CA PRO A 239 -24.17 -13.90 -36.29
C PRO A 239 -25.08 -14.68 -35.35
N ALA A 240 -26.38 -14.45 -35.46
CA ALA A 240 -27.39 -15.20 -34.71
C ALA A 240 -27.12 -16.71 -34.91
N ARG A 241 -26.87 -17.40 -33.79
CA ARG A 241 -26.97 -18.85 -33.69
C ARG A 241 -28.17 -19.13 -32.81
#